data_AF-A0A077P9Q5-F1
#
_entry.id   AF-A0A077P9Q5-F1
#
_cell.length_a   1.000
_cell.length_b   1.000
_cell.length_c   1.000
_cell.angle_alpha   90.00
_cell.angle_beta   90.00
_cell.angle_gamma   90.00
#
_symmetry.space_group_name_H-M   'P 1'
#
loop_
_entity.id
_entity.type
_entity.pdbx_description
1 polymer ?
#
loop_
_entity_poly.entity_id
_entity_poly.type
_entity_poly.pdbx_seq_one_letter_code
_entity_poly.pdbx_strand_id
1 'polypeptide(L)'
;MARQHLNMGNALLQQGRQTAATLSEQPPVSEMPMVLTLDQLRPNPDNPRTSRNPRYDDIKASIKAHGLDTVPRVTRDPPCFCPAENRDSTGDESTASCQRITRQRQSQNH
;
A
#
# COMPACT_ATOMS: atom_id res chain seq x y z
N MET A 1 28.66 2.75 -47.34
CA MET A 1 27.93 1.98 -46.29
C MET A 1 28.67 2.18 -44.96
N ALA A 2 28.20 3.09 -44.11
CA ALA A 2 28.88 3.44 -42.85
C ALA A 2 28.61 2.34 -41.79
N ARG A 3 29.69 1.73 -41.28
CA ARG A 3 29.64 0.76 -40.18
C ARG A 3 29.42 1.51 -38.87
N GLN A 4 28.24 1.38 -38.28
CA GLN A 4 27.94 1.91 -36.95
C GLN A 4 28.70 1.08 -35.91
N HIS A 5 29.77 1.65 -35.36
CA HIS A 5 30.53 1.06 -34.27
C HIS A 5 29.73 1.22 -32.97
N LEU A 6 28.97 0.19 -32.61
CA LEU A 6 28.24 0.12 -31.35
C LEU A 6 29.28 0.12 -30.21
N ASN A 7 29.34 1.22 -29.46
CA ASN A 7 30.25 1.34 -28.33
C ASN A 7 29.71 0.50 -27.16
N MET A 8 30.02 -0.80 -27.16
CA MET A 8 29.69 -1.75 -26.10
C MET A 8 30.18 -1.30 -24.71
N GLY A 9 31.21 -0.44 -24.64
CA GLY A 9 31.72 0.10 -23.38
C GLY A 9 30.70 0.96 -22.64
N ASN A 10 29.97 1.81 -23.35
CA ASN A 10 28.91 2.62 -22.75
C ASN A 10 27.69 1.78 -22.34
N ALA A 11 27.41 0.68 -23.04
CA ALA A 11 26.27 -0.19 -22.74
C ALA A 11 26.47 -0.97 -21.42
N LEU A 12 27.70 -1.38 -21.12
CA LEU A 12 28.03 -2.11 -19.89
C LEU A 12 28.04 -1.21 -18.65
N LEU A 13 28.42 0.07 -18.81
CA LEU A 13 28.50 1.04 -17.70
C LEU A 13 27.14 1.62 -17.26
N GLN A 14 26.07 1.36 -18.01
CA GLN A 14 24.73 1.87 -17.69
C GLN A 14 23.89 0.95 -16.81
N GLN A 15 24.34 -0.28 -16.54
CA GLN A 15 23.52 -1.24 -15.78
C GLN A 15 23.76 -1.17 -14.26
N GLY A 16 23.85 0.05 -13.73
CA GLY A 16 23.42 0.34 -12.37
C GLY A 16 21.91 0.53 -12.41
N ARG A 17 21.15 -0.58 -12.35
CA ARG A 17 19.68 -0.51 -12.15
C ARG A 17 19.43 0.28 -10.88
N GLN A 18 19.04 1.54 -11.04
CA GLN A 18 18.39 2.30 -9.98
C GLN A 18 17.11 1.53 -9.68
N THR A 19 17.09 0.81 -8.55
CA THR A 19 15.86 0.26 -7.99
C THR A 19 15.04 1.43 -7.44
N ALA A 20 14.57 2.30 -8.34
CA ALA A 20 13.37 3.06 -8.04
C ALA A 20 12.30 2.00 -7.79
N ALA A 21 11.81 1.92 -6.56
CA ALA A 21 10.72 1.06 -6.17
C ALA A 21 9.47 1.52 -6.97
N THR A 22 9.37 1.10 -8.22
CA THR A 22 8.11 1.06 -8.92
C THR A 22 7.27 0.07 -8.12
N LEU A 23 6.23 0.57 -7.47
CA LEU A 23 5.22 -0.26 -6.83
C LEU A 23 4.54 -1.05 -7.96
N SER A 24 5.15 -2.17 -8.35
CA SER A 24 4.58 -3.04 -9.38
C SER A 24 3.25 -3.56 -8.84
N GLU A 25 2.17 -3.34 -9.58
CA GLU A 25 0.82 -3.79 -9.23
C GLU A 25 0.75 -5.32 -9.03
N GLN A 26 1.73 -6.06 -9.58
CA GLN A 26 1.85 -7.49 -9.38
C GLN A 26 2.36 -7.83 -7.97
N PRO A 27 1.70 -8.75 -7.24
CA PRO A 27 2.11 -9.15 -5.90
C PRO A 27 3.53 -9.72 -5.92
N PRO A 28 4.32 -9.50 -4.85
CA PRO A 28 5.68 -10.03 -4.79
C PRO A 28 5.62 -11.56 -4.79
N VAL A 29 6.46 -12.19 -5.61
CA VAL A 29 6.54 -13.65 -5.75
C VAL A 29 7.20 -14.35 -4.55
N SER A 30 7.73 -13.60 -3.60
CA SER A 30 8.34 -14.06 -2.35
C SER A 30 8.33 -12.93 -1.31
N GLU A 31 8.61 -13.24 -0.05
CA GLU A 31 8.79 -12.23 1.00
C GLU A 31 9.98 -11.30 0.66
N MET A 32 9.73 -9.99 0.67
CA MET A 32 10.73 -8.98 0.32
C MET A 32 10.87 -7.96 1.46
N PRO A 33 12.10 -7.62 1.91
CA PRO A 33 12.28 -6.55 2.86
C PRO A 33 11.97 -5.21 2.21
N MET A 34 11.14 -4.39 2.87
CA MET A 34 10.76 -3.05 2.41
C MET A 34 10.67 -2.09 3.59
N VAL A 35 10.94 -0.81 3.35
CA VAL A 35 10.72 0.27 4.32
C VAL A 35 9.39 0.94 4.00
N LEU A 36 8.46 0.92 4.95
CA LEU A 36 7.12 1.48 4.84
C LEU A 36 6.89 2.54 5.93
N THR A 37 6.06 3.53 5.63
CA THR A 37 5.56 4.48 6.64
C THR A 37 4.26 3.95 7.23
N LEU A 38 3.93 4.35 8.48
CA LEU A 38 2.70 3.90 9.15
C LEU A 38 1.42 4.30 8.37
N ASP A 39 1.45 5.40 7.62
CA ASP A 39 0.32 5.85 6.80
C ASP A 39 0.03 4.95 5.59
N GLN A 40 1.03 4.17 5.15
CA GLN A 40 0.87 3.17 4.09
C GLN A 40 0.33 1.84 4.62
N LEU A 41 0.18 1.71 5.95
CA LEU A 41 -0.30 0.49 6.61
C LEU A 41 -1.69 0.73 7.16
N ARG A 42 -2.57 -0.27 6.97
CA ARG A 42 -3.91 -0.28 7.52
C ARG A 42 -4.05 -1.44 8.51
N PRO A 43 -4.80 -1.27 9.62
CA PRO A 43 -5.15 -2.40 10.47
C PRO A 43 -5.84 -3.49 9.64
N ASN A 44 -5.51 -4.75 9.90
CA ASN A 44 -6.18 -5.87 9.25
C ASN A 44 -7.68 -5.88 9.64
N PRO A 45 -8.62 -5.77 8.69
CA PRO A 45 -10.06 -5.75 8.98
C PRO A 45 -10.55 -7.04 9.66
N ASP A 46 -9.91 -8.18 9.40
CA ASP A 46 -10.27 -9.48 9.97
C ASP A 46 -9.61 -9.76 11.33
N ASN A 47 -9.10 -8.73 12.02
CA ASN A 47 -8.47 -8.89 13.32
C ASN A 47 -9.55 -9.08 14.42
N PRO A 48 -9.67 -10.27 15.04
CA PRO A 48 -10.69 -10.51 16.06
C PRO A 48 -10.41 -9.80 17.39
N ARG A 49 -9.24 -9.14 17.53
CA ARG A 49 -8.89 -8.42 18.75
C ARG A 49 -9.71 -7.14 18.87
N THR A 50 -10.61 -7.10 19.84
CA THR A 50 -11.47 -5.95 20.13
C THR A 50 -10.93 -5.02 21.22
N SER A 51 -9.95 -5.48 22.01
CA SER A 51 -9.36 -4.73 23.14
C SER A 51 -7.86 -4.46 22.97
N ARG A 52 -7.38 -3.38 23.61
CA ARG A 52 -5.96 -3.01 23.62
C ARG A 52 -5.15 -4.03 24.41
N ASN A 53 -3.95 -4.35 23.94
CA ASN A 53 -3.02 -5.20 24.68
C ASN A 53 -2.68 -4.54 26.03
N PRO A 54 -2.84 -5.22 27.19
CA PRO A 54 -2.52 -4.65 28.50
C PRO A 54 -1.04 -4.24 28.62
N ARG A 55 -0.14 -4.89 27.88
CA ARG A 55 1.30 -4.58 27.84
C ARG A 55 1.67 -3.54 26.78
N TYR A 56 0.69 -2.84 26.21
CA TYR A 56 0.93 -1.93 25.08
C TYR A 56 1.93 -0.82 25.46
N ASP A 57 1.83 -0.24 26.66
CA ASP A 57 2.66 0.90 27.04
C ASP A 57 4.12 0.49 27.23
N ASP A 58 4.36 -0.69 27.82
CA ASP A 58 5.70 -1.28 27.96
C ASP A 58 6.32 -1.55 26.58
N ILE A 59 5.56 -2.17 25.67
CA ILE A 59 6.02 -2.48 24.30
C ILE A 59 6.31 -1.19 23.53
N LYS A 60 5.47 -0.15 23.67
CA LYS A 60 5.69 1.15 23.03
C LYS A 60 6.96 1.83 23.56
N ALA A 61 7.20 1.77 24.87
CA ALA A 61 8.40 2.31 25.48
C ALA A 61 9.66 1.55 25.01
N SER A 62 9.58 0.22 24.92
CA SER A 62 10.67 -0.64 24.46
C SER A 62 11.06 -0.31 23.01
N ILE A 63 10.07 -0.27 22.10
CA ILE A 63 10.30 0.05 20.69
C ILE A 63 10.88 1.46 20.53
N LYS A 64 10.48 2.42 21.37
CA LYS A 64 11.05 3.77 21.34
C LYS A 64 12.53 3.80 21.79
N ALA A 65 12.94 2.91 22.68
CA ALA A 65 14.29 2.87 23.23
C ALA A 65 15.29 2.13 22.34
N HIS A 66 14.91 0.97 21.77
CA HIS A 66 15.81 0.12 20.98
C HIS A 66 15.32 -0.21 19.57
N GLY A 67 14.10 0.18 19.20
CA GLY A 67 13.50 -0.18 17.91
C GLY A 67 12.76 -1.52 17.94
N LEU A 68 12.44 -2.04 16.76
CA LEU A 68 11.83 -3.36 16.60
C LEU A 68 12.94 -4.41 16.44
N ASP A 69 12.98 -5.40 17.34
CA ASP A 69 13.95 -6.50 17.26
C ASP A 69 13.71 -7.41 16.05
N THR A 70 12.45 -7.53 15.62
CA THR A 70 12.05 -8.37 14.49
C THR A 70 11.27 -7.56 13.46
N VAL A 71 11.55 -7.80 12.18
CA VAL A 71 10.84 -7.13 11.08
C VAL A 71 9.40 -7.67 11.01
N PRO A 72 8.37 -6.82 11.16
CA PRO A 72 6.99 -7.25 11.04
C PRO A 72 6.67 -7.69 9.60
N ARG A 73 5.92 -8.79 9.46
CA ARG A 73 5.37 -9.18 8.15
C ARG A 73 4.20 -8.27 7.80
N VAL A 74 4.13 -7.88 6.53
CA VAL A 74 3.06 -7.04 5.97
C VAL A 74 2.51 -7.71 4.72
N THR A 75 1.20 -7.57 4.50
CA THR A 75 0.51 -8.09 3.32
C THR A 75 -0.05 -6.92 2.53
N ARG A 76 0.00 -7.00 1.20
CA ARG A 76 -0.65 -5.97 0.36
C ARG A 76 -2.16 -6.03 0.54
N ASP A 77 -2.78 -4.87 0.62
CA ASP A 77 -4.23 -4.78 0.64
C ASP A 77 -4.79 -5.45 -0.63
N PRO A 78 -5.78 -6.35 -0.51
CA PRO A 78 -6.38 -6.96 -1.67
C PRO A 78 -7.05 -5.89 -2.53
N PRO A 79 -7.02 -6.01 -3.87
CA PRO A 79 -7.79 -5.13 -4.72
C PRO A 79 -9.25 -5.16 -4.28
N CYS A 80 -9.90 -4.00 -4.22
CA CYS A 80 -11.33 -3.97 -4.00
C CYS A 80 -11.99 -4.74 -5.15
N PHE A 81 -12.67 -5.83 -4.82
CA PHE A 81 -13.51 -6.52 -5.77
C PHE A 81 -14.77 -5.69 -5.94
N CYS A 82 -14.70 -4.61 -6.72
CA CYS A 82 -15.89 -4.07 -7.33
C CYS A 82 -16.34 -5.16 -8.31
N PRO A 83 -17.48 -5.86 -8.08
CA PRO A 83 -18.00 -6.71 -9.12
C PRO A 83 -18.17 -5.80 -10.34
N ALA A 84 -17.63 -6.22 -11.49
CA ALA A 84 -17.94 -5.57 -12.75
C ALA A 84 -19.44 -5.78 -12.98
N GLU A 85 -20.28 -4.93 -12.38
CA GLU A 85 -21.65 -4.77 -12.82
C GLU A 85 -21.54 -4.37 -14.29
N ASN A 86 -22.17 -5.19 -15.13
CA ASN A 86 -22.10 -5.13 -16.58
C ASN A 86 -22.09 -3.67 -17.03
N ARG A 87 -20.99 -3.23 -17.65
CA ARG A 87 -20.93 -1.94 -18.35
C ARG A 87 -21.89 -2.04 -19.53
N ASP A 88 -23.18 -1.84 -19.28
CA ASP A 88 -24.09 -1.51 -20.35
C ASP A 88 -23.67 -0.14 -20.87
N SER A 89 -23.45 -0.10 -22.17
CA SER A 89 -22.85 1.01 -22.88
C SER A 89 -23.89 2.06 -23.14
N THR A 90 -24.28 2.82 -22.12
CA THR A 90 -24.91 4.13 -22.33
C THR A 90 -24.21 5.12 -21.41
N GLY A 91 -23.42 5.98 -22.05
CA GLY A 91 -22.75 7.08 -21.37
C GLY A 91 -23.78 8.00 -20.74
N ASP A 92 -23.73 8.09 -19.42
CA ASP A 92 -23.95 9.36 -18.74
C ASP A 92 -22.97 9.44 -17.56
N GLU A 93 -22.12 10.46 -17.62
CA GLU A 93 -20.99 10.70 -16.76
C GLU A 93 -21.48 11.20 -15.39
N SER A 94 -21.94 10.30 -14.51
CA SER A 94 -22.19 10.65 -13.10
C SER A 94 -20.96 10.36 -12.25
N THR A 95 -19.91 11.12 -12.53
CA THR A 95 -18.78 11.25 -11.60
C THR A 95 -19.25 12.10 -10.42
N ALA A 96 -18.95 11.61 -9.21
CA ALA A 96 -19.02 12.30 -7.92
C ALA A 96 -20.37 12.31 -7.17
N SER A 97 -20.66 11.22 -6.44
CA SER A 97 -21.22 11.34 -5.08
C SER A 97 -21.05 10.08 -4.22
N CYS A 98 -19.85 9.50 -4.16
CA CYS A 98 -19.46 8.58 -3.07
C CYS A 98 -18.76 9.31 -1.92
N GLN A 99 -19.14 10.57 -1.69
CA GLN A 99 -18.80 11.31 -0.48
C GLN A 99 -20.10 11.72 0.21
N ARG A 100 -20.60 10.92 1.18
CA ARG A 100 -21.35 11.42 2.37
C ARG A 100 -22.02 10.38 3.30
N ILE A 101 -21.77 9.07 3.20
CA ILE A 101 -22.43 8.10 4.12
C ILE A 101 -21.74 8.01 5.51
N THR A 102 -21.12 9.09 6.00
CA THR A 102 -20.69 9.20 7.42
C THR A 102 -20.75 10.63 7.94
N ARG A 103 -21.91 11.31 7.83
CA ARG A 103 -22.34 12.27 8.87
C ARG A 103 -23.85 12.59 8.78
N GLN A 104 -24.68 11.63 9.14
CA GLN A 104 -26.03 11.95 9.64
C GLN A 104 -26.05 11.67 11.15
N ARG A 105 -25.51 12.62 11.93
CA ARG A 105 -25.84 12.73 13.35
C ARG A 105 -26.92 13.81 13.45
N GLN A 106 -28.17 13.41 13.20
CA GLN A 106 -29.31 14.09 13.79
C GLN A 106 -29.26 13.83 15.29
N SER A 107 -29.13 14.90 16.08
CA SER A 107 -29.73 15.03 17.41
C SER A 107 -29.48 16.46 17.88
N GLN A 108 -30.41 17.35 17.54
CA GLN A 108 -30.73 18.47 18.41
C GLN A 108 -31.72 17.90 19.43
N ASN A 109 -31.27 17.75 20.67
CA ASN A 109 -32.16 17.63 21.82
C ASN A 109 -32.32 19.04 22.39
N HIS A 110 -33.56 19.51 22.49
CA HIS A 110 -33.97 20.53 23.46
C HIS A 110 -34.44 19.80 24.72
#